data_AF-A0A0M9DWQ1-F1
#
_entry.id   AF-A0A0M9DWQ1-F1
#
_cell.length_a   1.000
_cell.length_b   1.000
_cell.length_c   1.000
_cell.angle_alpha   90.00
_cell.angle_beta   90.00
_cell.angle_gamma   90.00
#
_symmetry.space_group_name_H-M   'P 1'
#
loop_
_entity.id
_entity.type
_entity.pdbx_description
1 polymer ?
#
loop_
_entity_poly.entity_id
_entity_poly.type
_entity_poly.pdbx_seq_one_letter_code
_entity_poly.pdbx_strand_id
1 'polypeptide(L)'
;MLKKATLFFPHVRLQPSQIHKFRGYIGRLFQEYDIIHNHDLETGRTIYRYPLIQFKLIDNIPVIIAITDEAVRIFTEIFMEMNEIIIQDTRIPVYEKNLQIENISFGYSSENIVYIFASPWVGLNQKNYSSYSFQEKEFGVVNSLILLL
;
A
#
# COMPACT_ATOMS: atom_id res chain seq x y z
N MET A 1 -17.84 -2.09 11.39
CA MET A 1 -17.67 -2.17 9.92
C MET A 1 -16.70 -1.10 9.50
N LEU A 2 -15.73 -1.44 8.66
CA LEU A 2 -14.76 -0.51 8.08
C LEU A 2 -15.09 -0.33 6.60
N LYS A 3 -15.19 0.90 6.12
CA LYS A 3 -15.33 1.16 4.69
C LYS A 3 -13.97 1.03 4.01
N LYS A 4 -13.93 0.32 2.88
CA LYS A 4 -12.73 0.10 2.07
C LYS A 4 -13.05 0.39 0.60
N ALA A 5 -12.13 1.05 -0.08
CA ALA A 5 -12.13 1.14 -1.54
C ALA A 5 -10.84 0.53 -2.10
N THR A 6 -10.96 -0.14 -3.24
CA THR A 6 -9.84 -0.72 -3.97
C THR A 6 -9.92 -0.30 -5.43
N LEU A 7 -8.85 0.28 -5.95
CA LEU A 7 -8.73 0.73 -7.34
C LEU A 7 -7.63 -0.07 -8.03
N PHE A 8 -8.03 -0.83 -9.06
CA PHE A 8 -7.13 -1.61 -9.90
C PHE A 8 -6.94 -0.94 -11.27
N PHE A 9 -5.73 -1.07 -11.81
CA PHE A 9 -5.39 -0.66 -13.17
C PHE A 9 -5.04 -1.92 -14.00
N PRO A 10 -6.04 -2.70 -14.44
CA PRO A 10 -5.86 -4.08 -14.93
C PRO A 10 -5.00 -4.21 -16.19
N HIS A 11 -4.85 -3.15 -16.98
CA HIS A 11 -3.99 -3.13 -18.17
C HIS A 11 -2.62 -2.48 -17.93
N VAL A 12 -2.33 -2.06 -16.71
CA VAL A 12 -1.03 -1.52 -16.32
C VAL A 12 -0.21 -2.61 -15.65
N ARG A 13 1.07 -2.71 -16.01
CA ARG A 13 2.03 -3.60 -15.36
C ARG A 13 3.21 -2.81 -14.85
N LEU A 14 3.52 -2.97 -13.58
CA LEU A 14 4.70 -2.37 -12.95
C LEU A 14 5.61 -3.46 -12.39
N GLN A 15 6.90 -3.21 -12.40
CA GLN A 15 7.88 -3.97 -11.63
C GLN A 15 7.77 -3.59 -10.15
N PRO A 16 8.12 -4.51 -9.22
CA PRO A 16 8.17 -4.18 -7.79
C PRO A 16 9.00 -2.94 -7.47
N SER A 17 10.11 -2.74 -8.19
CA SER A 17 10.97 -1.56 -8.06
C SER A 17 10.30 -0.24 -8.50
N GLN A 18 9.14 -0.27 -9.16
CA GLN A 18 8.43 0.92 -9.62
C GLN A 18 7.29 1.34 -8.68
N ILE A 19 6.93 0.54 -7.67
CA ILE A 19 5.77 0.85 -6.81
C ILE A 19 5.93 2.17 -6.03
N HIS A 20 7.15 2.48 -5.59
CA HIS A 20 7.44 3.73 -4.90
C HIS A 20 7.35 4.94 -5.85
N LYS A 21 7.65 4.76 -7.14
CA LYS A 21 7.50 5.79 -8.17
C LYS A 21 6.03 6.04 -8.49
N PHE A 22 5.22 4.97 -8.53
CA PHE A 22 3.78 5.07 -8.66
C PHE A 22 3.17 5.86 -7.50
N ARG A 23 3.53 5.51 -6.25
CA ARG A 23 3.16 6.31 -5.08
C ARG A 23 3.60 7.77 -5.20
N GLY A 24 4.83 8.04 -5.64
CA GLY A 24 5.34 9.40 -5.83
C GLY A 24 4.64 10.19 -6.94
N TYR A 25 4.17 9.54 -7.99
CA TYR A 25 3.34 10.16 -9.02
C TYR A 25 2.00 10.61 -8.46
N ILE A 26 1.28 9.69 -7.80
CA ILE A 26 -0.02 9.98 -7.18
C ILE A 26 0.12 11.05 -6.08
N GLY A 27 1.15 10.94 -5.23
CA GLY A 27 1.41 11.92 -4.18
C GLY A 27 1.69 13.34 -4.69
N ARG A 28 2.19 13.49 -5.92
CA ARG A 28 2.36 14.81 -6.55
C ARG A 28 1.07 15.35 -7.15
N LEU A 29 0.25 14.48 -7.74
CA LEU A 29 -1.05 14.88 -8.30
C LEU A 29 -2.03 15.35 -7.22
N PHE A 30 -1.96 14.72 -6.04
CA PHE A 30 -2.87 14.94 -4.93
C PHE A 30 -2.11 15.46 -3.70
N GLN A 31 -1.25 16.46 -3.94
CA GLN A 31 -0.36 17.03 -2.92
C GLN A 31 -1.11 17.78 -1.83
N GLU A 32 -2.34 18.22 -2.07
CA GLU A 32 -3.21 18.86 -1.08
C GLU A 32 -3.72 17.89 -0.01
N TYR A 33 -3.62 16.58 -0.26
CA TYR A 33 -4.12 15.51 0.61
C TYR A 33 -2.98 14.84 1.38
N ASP A 34 -2.70 15.32 2.58
CA ASP A 34 -1.67 14.77 3.49
C ASP A 34 -1.81 13.24 3.68
N ILE A 35 -3.04 12.72 3.69
CA ILE A 35 -3.38 11.28 3.81
C ILE A 35 -2.82 10.40 2.70
N ILE A 36 -2.46 10.97 1.55
CA ILE A 36 -1.83 10.25 0.43
C ILE A 36 -0.31 10.15 0.60
N HIS A 37 0.33 11.21 1.07
CA HIS A 37 1.80 11.31 1.06
C HIS A 37 2.43 11.29 2.47
N ASN A 38 1.66 11.41 3.55
CA ASN A 38 2.08 11.38 4.97
C ASN A 38 3.14 12.41 5.33
N HIS A 39 3.08 13.60 4.74
CA HIS A 39 3.84 14.75 5.17
C HIS A 39 2.89 15.91 5.48
N ASP A 40 3.25 16.68 6.50
CA ASP A 40 2.60 17.93 6.81
C ASP A 40 3.01 18.99 5.78
N LEU A 41 2.04 19.62 5.13
CA LEU A 41 2.31 20.53 4.01
C LEU A 41 2.97 21.84 4.43
N GLU A 42 2.70 22.31 5.64
CA GLU A 42 3.23 23.58 6.13
C GLU A 42 4.67 23.42 6.65
N THR A 43 4.96 22.31 7.34
CA THR A 43 6.22 22.08 8.05
C THR A 43 7.15 21.09 7.33
N GLY A 44 6.64 20.33 6.36
CA GLY A 44 7.35 19.24 5.68
C GLY A 44 7.62 18.02 6.57
N ARG A 45 7.15 18.02 7.82
CA ARG A 45 7.42 16.96 8.78
C ARG A 45 6.68 15.68 8.40
N THR A 46 7.29 14.54 8.68
CA THR A 46 6.65 13.24 8.47
C THR A 46 5.53 13.06 9.49
N ILE A 47 4.35 12.63 9.02
CA ILE A 47 3.21 12.29 9.86
C ILE A 47 3.30 10.81 10.22
N TYR A 48 3.44 10.49 11.50
CA TYR A 48 3.47 9.12 12.01
C TYR A 48 2.05 8.62 12.26
N ARG A 49 1.41 8.07 11.22
CA ARG A 49 0.11 7.40 11.30
C ARG A 49 0.07 6.15 10.44
N TYR A 50 -0.91 5.29 10.69
CA TYR A 50 -1.20 4.20 9.78
C TYR A 50 -1.67 4.76 8.42
N PRO A 51 -1.06 4.39 7.28
CA PRO A 51 -1.46 4.91 5.98
C PRO A 51 -2.88 4.44 5.63
N LEU A 52 -3.80 5.40 5.60
CA LEU A 52 -5.20 5.16 5.23
C LEU A 52 -5.36 4.98 3.71
N ILE A 53 -4.40 5.48 2.92
CA ILE A 53 -4.23 5.20 1.50
C ILE A 53 -2.92 4.44 1.30
N GLN A 54 -3.00 3.29 0.63
CA GLN A 54 -1.90 2.37 0.44
C GLN A 54 -1.72 2.03 -1.04
N PHE A 55 -0.46 1.97 -1.46
CA PHE A 55 -0.07 1.58 -2.80
C PHE A 55 0.51 0.19 -2.75
N LYS A 56 -0.08 -0.74 -3.51
CA LYS A 56 0.29 -2.15 -3.55
C LYS A 56 0.51 -2.59 -4.98
N LEU A 57 1.20 -3.71 -5.11
CA LEU A 57 1.34 -4.44 -6.35
C LEU A 57 0.80 -5.86 -6.08
N ILE A 58 -0.23 -6.26 -6.82
CA ILE A 58 -0.81 -7.61 -6.74
C ILE A 58 -0.65 -8.19 -8.14
N ASP A 59 0.11 -9.27 -8.30
CA ASP A 59 0.40 -9.90 -9.60
C ASP A 59 0.87 -8.88 -10.66
N ASN A 60 1.81 -8.01 -10.28
CA ASN A 60 2.34 -6.91 -11.10
C ASN A 60 1.33 -5.84 -11.54
N ILE A 61 0.09 -5.91 -11.06
CA ILE A 61 -0.94 -4.90 -11.26
C ILE A 61 -0.86 -3.88 -10.13
N PRO A 62 -0.72 -2.57 -10.42
CA PRO A 62 -0.77 -1.56 -9.37
C PRO A 62 -2.20 -1.45 -8.82
N VAL A 63 -2.27 -1.35 -7.49
CA VAL A 63 -3.52 -1.26 -6.74
C VAL A 63 -3.39 -0.15 -5.73
N ILE A 64 -4.43 0.69 -5.62
CA ILE A 64 -4.56 1.66 -4.53
C ILE A 64 -5.67 1.16 -3.61
N ILE A 65 -5.41 1.11 -2.31
CA ILE A 65 -6.38 0.73 -1.28
C ILE A 65 -6.61 1.92 -0.36
N ALA A 66 -7.86 2.32 -0.16
CA ALA A 66 -8.28 3.26 0.87
C ALA A 66 -9.09 2.55 1.94
N ILE A 67 -8.88 2.95 3.19
CA ILE A 67 -9.66 2.50 4.34
C ILE A 67 -10.19 3.72 5.12
N THR A 68 -11.35 3.55 5.74
CA THR A 68 -12.17 4.61 6.36
C THR A 68 -12.95 5.44 5.34
N ASP A 69 -14.06 6.03 5.80
CA ASP A 69 -14.89 6.91 4.99
C ASP A 69 -14.15 8.15 4.48
N GLU A 70 -13.16 8.64 5.24
CA GLU A 70 -12.35 9.79 4.87
C GLU A 70 -11.46 9.50 3.66
N ALA A 71 -10.66 8.43 3.71
CA ALA A 71 -9.78 8.07 2.60
C ALA A 71 -10.57 7.66 1.35
N VAL A 72 -11.72 7.01 1.54
CA VAL A 72 -12.58 6.57 0.42
C VAL A 72 -13.19 7.76 -0.32
N ARG A 73 -13.43 8.91 0.33
CA ARG A 73 -13.93 10.11 -0.38
C ARG A 73 -12.95 10.62 -1.44
N ILE A 74 -11.66 10.56 -1.14
CA ILE A 74 -10.58 11.02 -2.04
C ILE A 74 -10.44 10.10 -3.26
N PHE A 75 -10.85 8.84 -3.15
CA PHE A 75 -10.74 7.86 -4.25
C PHE A 75 -11.57 8.19 -5.47
N THR A 76 -12.68 8.91 -5.34
CA THR A 76 -13.46 9.35 -6.50
C THR A 76 -12.64 10.31 -7.36
N GLU A 77 -11.91 11.23 -6.73
CA GLU A 77 -11.03 12.18 -7.44
C GLU A 77 -9.86 11.46 -8.10
N ILE A 78 -9.21 10.53 -7.37
CA ILE A 78 -8.17 9.65 -7.94
C ILE A 78 -8.72 8.88 -9.14
N PHE A 79 -9.91 8.29 -9.02
CA PHE A 79 -10.50 7.53 -10.12
C PHE A 79 -10.72 8.40 -11.36
N MET A 80 -11.19 9.65 -11.20
CA MET A 80 -11.51 10.53 -12.31
C MET A 80 -10.26 11.09 -13.02
N GLU A 81 -9.25 11.54 -12.26
CA GLU A 81 -8.05 12.18 -12.81
C GLU A 81 -7.08 11.19 -13.47
N MET A 82 -7.10 9.93 -13.07
CA MET A 82 -6.11 8.92 -13.47
C MET A 82 -6.33 8.40 -14.89
N ASN A 83 -5.88 9.14 -15.89
CA ASN A 83 -5.96 8.76 -17.32
C ASN A 83 -4.60 8.32 -17.89
N GLU A 84 -3.51 8.66 -17.20
CA GLU A 84 -2.16 8.17 -17.46
C GLU A 84 -1.45 7.91 -16.12
N ILE A 85 -0.37 7.13 -16.18
CA ILE A 85 0.56 6.95 -15.07
C ILE A 85 1.95 7.31 -15.60
N ILE A 86 2.61 8.25 -14.93
CA ILE A 86 3.96 8.67 -15.29
C ILE A 86 4.96 8.04 -14.32
N ILE A 87 5.80 7.13 -14.83
CA ILE A 87 6.90 6.53 -14.09
C ILE A 87 8.21 6.99 -14.73
N GLN A 88 8.94 7.87 -14.05
CA GLN A 88 10.11 8.57 -14.63
C GLN A 88 9.70 9.29 -15.92
N ASP A 89 10.31 8.96 -17.05
CA ASP A 89 10.01 9.56 -18.36
C ASP A 89 9.03 8.73 -19.19
N THR A 90 8.52 7.62 -18.64
CA THR A 90 7.55 6.76 -19.32
C THR A 90 6.12 7.14 -18.95
N ARG A 91 5.33 7.48 -19.97
CA ARG A 91 3.88 7.66 -19.87
C ARG A 91 3.18 6.35 -20.20
N ILE A 92 2.38 5.86 -19.26
CA ILE A 92 1.59 4.65 -19.41
C ILE A 92 0.11 5.06 -19.48
N PRO A 93 -0.57 4.93 -20.63
CA PRO A 93 -1.98 5.24 -20.73
C PRO A 93 -2.82 4.30 -19.86
N VAL A 94 -3.85 4.83 -19.21
CA VAL A 94 -4.80 4.06 -18.41
C VAL A 94 -6.08 3.89 -19.21
N TYR A 95 -6.27 2.72 -19.80
CA TYR A 95 -7.46 2.40 -20.60
C TYR A 95 -8.65 1.92 -19.77
N GLU A 96 -8.39 1.28 -18.64
CA GLU A 96 -9.41 0.72 -17.76
C GLU A 96 -9.01 0.93 -16.30
N LYS A 97 -10.02 1.16 -15.47
CA LYS A 97 -9.93 1.32 -14.02
C LYS A 97 -11.08 0.56 -13.37
N ASN A 98 -10.77 -0.31 -12.42
CA ASN A 98 -11.79 -1.07 -11.69
C ASN A 98 -11.82 -0.60 -10.24
N LEU A 99 -12.90 0.10 -9.86
CA LEU A 99 -13.15 0.59 -8.52
C LEU A 99 -14.15 -0.32 -7.81
N GLN A 100 -13.75 -0.86 -6.66
CA GLN A 100 -14.63 -1.59 -5.75
C GLN A 100 -14.71 -0.85 -4.42
N ILE A 101 -15.92 -0.61 -3.93
CA ILE A 101 -16.19 0.00 -2.61
C ILE A 101 -17.06 -0.96 -1.81
N GLU A 102 -16.65 -1.25 -0.59
CA GLU A 102 -17.34 -2.21 0.27
C GLU A 102 -17.21 -1.84 1.76
N ASN A 103 -18.15 -2.33 2.57
CA ASN A 103 -18.04 -2.31 4.02
C ASN A 103 -17.57 -3.70 4.47
N ILE A 104 -16.42 -3.77 5.14
CA ILE A 104 -15.84 -5.02 5.62
C ILE A 104 -15.94 -5.14 7.15
N SER A 105 -16.01 -6.36 7.65
CA SER A 105 -15.81 -6.62 9.08
C SER A 105 -14.36 -6.36 9.46
N PHE A 106 -14.16 -5.63 10.56
CA PHE A 106 -12.83 -5.36 11.10
C PHE A 106 -12.93 -5.45 12.62
N GLY A 107 -12.06 -6.28 13.22
CA GLY A 107 -12.09 -6.58 14.65
C GLY A 107 -11.71 -8.02 14.91
N TYR A 108 -11.94 -8.46 16.15
CA TYR A 108 -11.72 -9.84 16.54
C TYR A 108 -12.75 -10.78 15.90
N SER A 109 -12.29 -11.98 15.56
CA SER A 109 -13.12 -13.10 15.11
C SER A 109 -13.21 -14.14 16.23
N SER A 110 -14.36 -14.79 16.37
CA SER A 110 -14.50 -16.00 17.20
C SER A 110 -13.90 -17.24 16.53
N GLU A 111 -13.58 -17.14 15.25
CA GLU A 111 -13.02 -18.21 14.42
C GLU A 111 -11.59 -17.90 14.00
N ASN A 112 -10.79 -18.95 13.79
CA ASN A 112 -9.45 -18.83 13.23
C ASN A 112 -9.52 -18.53 11.73
N ILE A 113 -8.86 -17.46 11.28
CA ILE A 113 -8.79 -17.07 9.88
C ILE A 113 -7.33 -17.16 9.44
N VAL A 114 -7.08 -17.90 8.35
CA VAL A 114 -5.74 -18.04 7.78
C VAL A 114 -5.52 -16.95 6.73
N TYR A 115 -4.39 -16.26 6.81
CA TYR A 115 -3.99 -15.22 5.87
C TYR A 115 -2.74 -15.62 5.11
N ILE A 116 -2.62 -15.10 3.89
CA ILE A 116 -1.40 -15.18 3.08
C ILE A 116 -0.89 -13.79 2.76
N PHE A 117 0.42 -13.63 2.67
CA PHE A 117 1.01 -12.37 2.22
C PHE A 117 0.93 -12.24 0.71
N ALA A 118 0.15 -11.27 0.24
CA ALA A 118 0.12 -10.86 -1.15
C ALA A 118 1.40 -10.10 -1.59
N SER A 119 2.18 -9.61 -0.63
CA SER A 119 3.46 -8.91 -0.87
C SER A 119 4.40 -9.16 0.31
N PRO A 120 5.74 -9.04 0.13
CA PRO A 120 6.69 -9.20 1.22
C PRO A 120 6.34 -8.36 2.45
N TRP A 121 6.42 -8.96 3.63
CA TRP A 121 6.19 -8.27 4.89
C TRP A 121 7.51 -7.74 5.46
N VAL A 122 7.54 -6.44 5.74
CA VAL A 122 8.65 -5.79 6.43
C VAL A 122 8.27 -5.62 7.90
N GLY A 123 8.36 -6.71 8.66
CA GLY A 123 7.97 -6.74 10.08
C GLY A 123 9.02 -6.24 11.06
N LEU A 124 10.26 -6.04 10.59
CA LEU A 124 11.40 -5.68 11.44
C LEU A 124 11.79 -4.22 11.20
N ASN A 125 11.74 -3.42 12.26
CA ASN A 125 12.41 -2.11 12.28
C ASN A 125 13.93 -2.30 12.47
N GLN A 126 14.71 -1.21 12.35
CA GLN A 126 16.17 -1.26 12.42
C GLN A 126 16.72 -1.93 13.69
N LYS A 127 16.12 -1.65 14.86
CA LYS A 127 16.52 -2.25 16.14
C LYS A 127 16.22 -3.75 16.16
N ASN A 128 15.01 -4.13 15.75
CA ASN A 128 14.57 -5.52 15.74
C ASN A 128 15.33 -6.36 14.72
N TYR A 129 15.68 -5.78 13.57
CA TYR A 129 16.49 -6.43 12.55
C TYR A 129 17.88 -6.79 13.08
N SER A 130 18.53 -5.87 13.81
CA SER A 130 19.83 -6.14 14.45
C SER A 130 19.75 -7.30 15.45
N SER A 131 18.71 -7.31 16.30
CA SER A 131 18.51 -8.39 17.28
C SER A 131 18.18 -9.74 16.63
N TYR A 132 17.41 -9.74 15.55
CA TYR A 132 17.09 -10.94 14.78
C TYR A 132 18.36 -11.52 14.12
N SER A 133 19.10 -10.67 13.41
CA SER A 133 20.32 -11.07 12.69
C SER A 133 21.42 -11.60 13.62
N PHE A 134 21.46 -11.10 14.86
CA PHE A 134 22.38 -11.61 15.89
C PHE A 134 22.02 -13.04 16.31
N GLN A 135 20.74 -13.28 16.64
CA GLN A 135 20.25 -14.60 17.01
C GLN A 135 20.38 -15.63 15.87
N GLU A 136 20.13 -15.21 14.63
CA GLU A 136 20.30 -16.08 13.45
C GLU A 136 21.74 -16.59 13.32
N LYS A 137 22.73 -15.73 13.59
CA LYS A 137 24.16 -16.09 13.54
C LYS A 137 24.60 -16.97 14.71
N GLU A 138 23.99 -16.82 15.88
CA GLU A 138 24.34 -17.57 17.08
C GLU A 138 23.76 -19.00 17.10
N PHE A 139 22.60 -19.22 16.46
CA PHE A 139 21.87 -20.50 16.54
C PHE A 139 21.73 -21.28 15.23
N GLY A 140 22.27 -20.81 14.10
CA GLY A 140 22.39 -21.60 12.86
C GLY A 140 21.05 -22.08 12.26
N VAL A 141 20.42 -21.20 11.47
CA VAL A 141 19.31 -21.47 10.53
C VAL A 141 18.04 -22.12 11.12
N VAL A 142 17.02 -21.29 11.32
CA VAL A 142 15.65 -21.68 10.94
C VAL A 142 15.32 -20.88 9.69
N ASN A 143 15.63 -21.46 8.52
CA ASN A 143 15.17 -20.98 7.21
C ASN A 143 13.67 -21.30 7.12
N SER A 144 12.90 -20.54 7.88
CA SER A 144 11.46 -20.55 7.81
C SER A 144 11.00 -19.22 8.36
N LEU A 145 10.72 -18.28 7.46
CA LEU A 145 9.45 -17.58 7.55
C LEU A 145 8.33 -18.64 7.47
N ILE A 146 8.21 -19.49 8.49
CA ILE A 146 6.94 -20.11 8.82
C ILE A 146 6.17 -18.96 9.44
N LEU A 147 5.43 -18.31 8.55
CA LEU A 147 4.31 -17.49 8.91
C LEU A 147 3.22 -18.42 9.43
N LEU A 148 3.32 -18.80 10.70
CA LEU A 148 2.20 -19.30 11.47
C LEU A 148 1.94 -18.25 12.54
N LEU A 149 1.09 -17.29 12.17
CA LEU A 149 0.00 -16.70 12.97
C LEU A 149 -0.91 -15.92 12.01
#